data_AF-A0A925VHQ2-F1
#
_entry.id   AF-A0A925VHQ2-F1
#
_cell.length_a   1.000
_cell.length_b   1.000
_cell.length_c   1.000
_cell.angle_alpha   90.00
_cell.angle_beta   90.00
_cell.angle_gamma   90.00
#
_symmetry.space_group_name_H-M   'P 1'
#
loop_
_entity.id
_entity.type
_entity.pdbx_description
1 polymer ?
#
loop_
_entity_poly.entity_id
_entity_poly.type
_entity_poly.pdbx_seq_one_letter_code
_entity_poly.pdbx_strand_id
1 'polypeptide(L)'
;MTTILWLVRYGHVLSGAVWVGGYALLALVVVPLLVRAPSEALGHVAINAVRVLTYAGMATIFFGILLISRTRGFASVLRGEWGAIIIACVLIAIALLGIGDGALRPALRRLVAGGDGTVARRYAVIGFLLTVLAVGLMTRALYARS
;
A
#
# COMPACT_ATOMS: atom_id res chain seq x y z
N MET A 1 -15.39 -22.60 -8.82
CA MET A 1 -15.04 -21.33 -8.14
C MET A 1 -16.34 -20.69 -7.68
N THR A 2 -16.52 -20.41 -6.38
CA THR A 2 -17.76 -19.79 -5.89
C THR A 2 -17.75 -18.28 -6.20
N THR A 3 -18.92 -17.69 -6.43
CA THR A 3 -19.08 -16.24 -6.66
C THR A 3 -18.43 -15.41 -5.54
N ILE A 4 -18.55 -15.88 -4.30
CA ILE A 4 -17.94 -15.25 -3.12
C ILE A 4 -16.41 -15.22 -3.23
N LEU A 5 -15.78 -16.32 -3.62
CA LEU A 5 -14.31 -16.37 -3.76
C LEU A 5 -13.82 -15.43 -4.87
N TRP A 6 -14.56 -15.32 -5.96
CA TRP A 6 -14.25 -14.37 -7.03
C TRP A 6 -14.34 -12.92 -6.53
N LEU A 7 -15.42 -12.56 -5.82
CA LEU A 7 -15.60 -11.22 -5.25
C LEU A 7 -14.47 -10.85 -4.29
N VAL A 8 -14.06 -11.78 -3.42
CA VAL A 8 -12.97 -11.53 -2.46
C VAL A 8 -11.63 -11.33 -3.19
N ARG A 9 -11.34 -12.12 -4.23
CA ARG A 9 -10.13 -11.93 -5.07
C ARG A 9 -10.14 -10.60 -5.78
N TYR A 10 -11.26 -10.26 -6.41
CA TYR A 10 -11.44 -9.00 -7.11
C TYR A 10 -11.26 -7.82 -6.15
N GLY A 11 -11.89 -7.86 -4.97
CA GLY A 11 -11.74 -6.84 -3.94
C GLY A 11 -10.28 -6.67 -3.49
N HIS A 12 -9.57 -7.77 -3.26
CA HIS A 12 -8.14 -7.72 -2.88
C HIS A 12 -7.28 -7.08 -3.97
N VAL A 13 -7.45 -7.50 -5.22
CA VAL A 13 -6.65 -7.00 -6.36
C VAL A 13 -6.97 -5.54 -6.65
N LEU A 14 -8.26 -5.16 -6.67
CA LEU A 14 -8.68 -3.78 -6.93
C LEU A 14 -8.14 -2.83 -5.87
N SER A 15 -8.31 -3.17 -4.58
CA SER A 15 -7.80 -2.35 -3.49
C SER A 15 -6.27 -2.28 -3.49
N GLY A 16 -5.59 -3.40 -3.75
CA GLY A 16 -4.14 -3.44 -3.93
C GLY A 16 -3.65 -2.57 -5.08
N ALA A 17 -4.34 -2.58 -6.23
CA ALA A 17 -4.02 -1.77 -7.39
C ALA A 17 -4.16 -0.26 -7.10
N VAL A 18 -5.23 0.15 -6.43
CA VAL A 18 -5.39 1.53 -5.95
C VAL A 18 -4.26 1.91 -5.01
N TRP A 19 -3.87 1.02 -4.11
CA TRP A 19 -2.82 1.27 -3.13
C TRP A 19 -1.44 1.47 -3.78
N VAL A 20 -1.04 0.55 -4.66
CA VAL A 20 0.21 0.60 -5.43
C VAL A 20 0.21 1.84 -6.34
N GLY A 21 -0.84 2.02 -7.13
CA GLY A 21 -0.97 3.11 -8.08
C GLY A 21 -0.96 4.49 -7.41
N GLY A 22 -1.61 4.64 -6.25
CA GLY A 22 -1.59 5.91 -5.53
C GLY A 22 -0.23 6.23 -4.90
N TYR A 23 0.51 5.23 -4.40
CA TYR A 23 1.89 5.45 -3.97
C TYR A 23 2.81 5.83 -5.14
N ALA A 24 2.64 5.19 -6.31
CA ALA A 24 3.35 5.56 -7.52
C ALA A 24 3.05 7.01 -7.94
N LEU A 25 1.77 7.39 -7.96
CA LEU A 25 1.32 8.75 -8.27
C LEU A 25 1.91 9.78 -7.30
N LEU A 26 1.90 9.49 -6.00
CA LEU A 26 2.49 10.37 -4.98
C LEU A 26 4.01 10.51 -5.17
N ALA A 27 4.73 9.40 -5.34
CA ALA A 27 6.18 9.39 -5.41
C ALA A 27 6.73 10.02 -6.69
N LEU A 28 6.10 9.75 -7.83
CA LEU A 28 6.62 10.09 -9.15
C LEU A 28 6.06 11.40 -9.71
N VAL A 29 4.86 11.81 -9.28
CA VAL A 29 4.14 12.94 -9.88
C VAL A 29 3.82 14.00 -8.84
N VAL A 30 2.97 13.69 -7.86
CA VAL A 30 2.37 14.70 -6.98
C VAL A 30 3.39 15.37 -6.06
N VAL A 31 4.24 14.61 -5.38
CA VAL A 31 5.25 15.19 -4.47
C VAL A 31 6.31 15.97 -5.25
N PRO A 32 6.89 15.46 -6.35
CA PRO A 32 7.80 16.24 -7.19
C PRO A 32 7.19 17.55 -7.70
N LEU A 33 5.92 17.54 -8.12
CA LEU A 33 5.22 18.74 -8.57
C LEU A 33 5.02 19.73 -7.42
N LEU A 34 4.59 19.28 -6.24
CA LEU A 34 4.42 20.14 -5.06
C LEU A 34 5.72 20.83 -4.64
N VAL A 35 6.87 20.15 -4.77
CA VAL A 35 8.18 20.72 -4.46
C VAL A 35 8.59 21.80 -5.47
N ARG A 36 8.25 21.61 -6.76
CA ARG A 36 8.63 22.55 -7.82
C ARG A 36 7.73 23.78 -7.87
N ALA A 37 6.43 23.57 -7.71
CA ALA A 37 5.41 24.60 -7.81
C ALA A 37 4.36 24.36 -6.71
N PRO A 38 4.57 24.91 -5.50
CA PRO A 38 3.63 24.77 -4.41
C PRO A 38 2.24 25.25 -4.81
N SER A 39 1.24 24.39 -4.61
CA SER A 39 -0.17 24.68 -4.89
C SER A 39 -1.01 24.11 -3.77
N GLU A 40 -1.86 24.95 -3.18
CA GLU A 40 -2.77 24.56 -2.10
C GLU A 40 -3.74 23.46 -2.57
N ALA A 41 -4.30 23.61 -3.77
CA ALA A 41 -5.18 22.61 -4.39
C ALA A 41 -4.47 21.26 -4.54
N LEU A 42 -3.25 21.24 -5.07
CA LEU A 42 -2.46 20.01 -5.20
C LEU A 42 -2.10 19.41 -3.83
N GLY A 43 -1.88 20.26 -2.83
CA GLY A 43 -1.61 19.87 -1.45
C GLY A 43 -2.80 19.13 -0.83
N HIS A 44 -4.01 19.65 -0.99
CA HIS A 44 -5.24 18.99 -0.56
C HIS A 44 -5.45 17.65 -1.26
N VAL A 45 -5.22 17.60 -2.58
CA VAL A 45 -5.28 16.34 -3.34
C VAL A 45 -4.27 15.32 -2.79
N ALA A 46 -3.03 15.72 -2.52
CA ALA A 46 -2.00 14.83 -1.97
C ALA A 46 -2.38 14.27 -0.60
N ILE A 47 -2.88 15.13 0.30
CA ILE A 47 -3.29 14.73 1.65
C ILE A 47 -4.50 13.80 1.61
N ASN A 48 -5.49 14.10 0.75
CA ASN A 48 -6.67 13.26 0.55
C ASN A 48 -6.30 11.92 -0.10
N ALA A 49 -5.37 11.93 -1.06
CA ALA A 49 -4.86 10.71 -1.68
C ALA A 49 -4.26 9.78 -0.62
N VAL A 50 -3.42 10.28 0.30
CA VAL A 50 -2.88 9.46 1.40
C VAL A 50 -4.00 8.83 2.25
N ARG A 51 -5.08 9.57 2.52
CA ARG A 51 -6.24 9.02 3.26
C ARG A 51 -6.94 7.91 2.49
N VAL A 52 -7.15 8.10 1.19
CA VAL A 52 -7.70 7.07 0.30
C VAL A 52 -6.79 5.83 0.30
N LEU A 53 -5.46 6.02 0.27
CA LEU A 53 -4.51 4.92 0.33
C LEU A 53 -4.56 4.15 1.64
N THR A 54 -4.82 4.82 2.76
CA THR A 54 -5.03 4.14 4.05
C THR A 54 -6.27 3.25 4.01
N TYR A 55 -7.39 3.74 3.46
CA TYR A 55 -8.59 2.91 3.27
C TYR A 55 -8.38 1.76 2.28
N ALA A 56 -7.71 2.01 1.16
CA ALA A 56 -7.35 0.98 0.19
C ALA A 56 -6.44 -0.09 0.79
N GLY A 57 -5.46 0.31 1.61
CA GLY A 57 -4.58 -0.61 2.33
C GLY A 57 -5.33 -1.49 3.33
N MET A 58 -6.21 -0.90 4.13
CA MET A 58 -7.07 -1.66 5.04
C MET A 58 -7.98 -2.65 4.29
N ALA A 59 -8.57 -2.23 3.18
CA ALA A 59 -9.37 -3.12 2.33
C ALA A 59 -8.52 -4.26 1.76
N THR A 60 -7.29 -3.98 1.30
CA THR A 60 -6.35 -4.98 0.78
C THR A 60 -6.06 -6.04 1.85
N ILE A 61 -5.74 -5.61 3.07
CA ILE A 61 -5.48 -6.51 4.21
C ILE A 61 -6.73 -7.33 4.53
N PHE A 62 -7.89 -6.69 4.66
CA PHE A 62 -9.15 -7.36 4.97
C PHE A 62 -9.48 -8.46 3.95
N PHE A 63 -9.46 -8.14 2.66
CA PHE A 63 -9.69 -9.14 1.61
C PHE A 63 -8.57 -10.20 1.59
N GLY A 64 -7.33 -9.85 1.91
CA GLY A 64 -6.22 -10.80 2.02
C GLY A 64 -6.45 -11.84 3.13
N ILE A 65 -6.90 -11.40 4.30
CA ILE A 65 -7.29 -12.26 5.43
C ILE A 65 -8.43 -13.20 5.00
N LEU A 66 -9.45 -12.67 4.31
CA LEU A 66 -10.52 -13.49 3.76
C LEU A 66 -10.01 -14.50 2.74
N LEU A 67 -9.08 -14.13 1.84
CA LEU A 67 -8.47 -15.07 0.91
C LEU A 67 -7.75 -16.20 1.62
N ILE A 68 -6.98 -15.91 2.67
CA ILE A 68 -6.28 -16.94 3.46
C ILE A 68 -7.30 -17.92 4.04
N SER A 69 -8.35 -17.41 4.70
CA SER A 69 -9.40 -18.25 5.29
C SER A 69 -10.15 -19.13 4.28
N ARG A 70 -10.28 -18.67 3.03
CA ARG A 70 -11.05 -19.34 1.96
C ARG A 70 -10.21 -20.18 1.02
N THR A 71 -8.88 -20.19 1.16
CA THR A 71 -7.96 -20.92 0.27
C THR A 71 -7.16 -21.98 1.01
N ARG A 72 -5.97 -21.64 1.54
CA ARG A 72 -5.05 -22.58 2.20
C ARG A 72 -5.27 -22.65 3.73
N GLY A 73 -6.04 -21.72 4.31
CA GLY A 73 -6.33 -21.66 5.74
C GLY A 73 -5.18 -21.10 6.58
N PHE A 74 -5.48 -20.57 7.77
CA PHE A 74 -4.47 -19.93 8.63
C PHE A 74 -3.38 -20.87 9.14
N ALA A 75 -3.66 -22.17 9.27
CA ALA A 75 -2.66 -23.16 9.68
C ALA A 75 -1.46 -23.23 8.71
N SER A 76 -1.67 -22.92 7.43
CA SER A 76 -0.62 -22.89 6.42
C SER A 76 0.25 -21.63 6.48
N VAL A 77 -0.16 -20.57 7.18
CA VAL A 77 0.60 -19.31 7.28
C VAL A 77 1.88 -19.50 8.11
N LEU A 78 1.88 -20.45 9.05
CA LEU A 78 3.03 -20.74 9.90
C LEU A 78 3.97 -21.80 9.31
N ARG A 79 3.74 -22.24 8.06
CA ARG A 79 4.50 -23.32 7.43
C ARG A 79 4.95 -22.96 6.01
N GLY A 80 6.16 -23.41 5.68
CA GLY A 80 6.70 -23.33 4.33
C GLY A 80 7.02 -21.92 3.84
N GLU A 81 7.44 -21.85 2.59
CA GLU A 81 7.82 -20.61 1.91
C GLU A 81 6.61 -19.69 1.73
N TRP A 82 5.45 -20.26 1.41
CA TRP A 82 4.22 -19.48 1.23
C TRP A 82 3.87 -18.69 2.49
N GLY A 83 3.90 -19.33 3.66
CA GLY A 83 3.60 -18.69 4.94
C GLY A 83 4.54 -17.53 5.26
N ALA A 84 5.85 -17.72 5.05
CA ALA A 84 6.85 -16.68 5.24
C ALA A 84 6.60 -15.45 4.36
N ILE A 85 6.22 -15.66 3.09
CA ILE A 85 5.87 -14.58 2.16
C ILE A 85 4.62 -13.83 2.64
N ILE A 86 3.58 -14.53 3.08
CA ILE A 86 2.36 -13.90 3.61
C ILE A 86 2.68 -13.05 4.83
N ILE A 87 3.48 -13.55 5.78
CA ILE A 87 3.91 -12.79 6.96
C ILE A 87 4.68 -11.53 6.54
N ALA A 88 5.65 -11.66 5.64
CA ALA A 88 6.42 -10.52 5.13
C ALA A 88 5.50 -9.45 4.51
N CYS A 89 4.52 -9.85 3.70
CA CYS A 89 3.57 -8.92 3.10
C CYS A 89 2.64 -8.26 4.12
N VAL A 90 2.23 -8.96 5.19
CA VAL A 90 1.47 -8.36 6.29
C VAL A 90 2.29 -7.31 7.01
N LEU A 91 3.57 -7.58 7.30
CA LEU A 91 4.47 -6.61 7.92
C LEU A 91 4.69 -5.38 7.03
N ILE A 92 4.86 -5.57 5.72
CA ILE A 92 4.94 -4.47 4.76
C ILE A 92 3.63 -3.67 4.76
N ALA A 93 2.48 -4.32 4.77
CA ALA A 93 1.18 -3.66 4.77
C ALA A 93 1.00 -2.79 6.03
N ILE A 94 1.38 -3.29 7.21
CA ILE A 94 1.36 -2.53 8.47
C ILE A 94 2.31 -1.33 8.38
N ALA A 95 3.54 -1.54 7.88
CA ALA A 95 4.51 -0.46 7.69
C ALA A 95 3.96 0.62 6.74
N LEU A 96 3.29 0.24 5.65
CA LEU A 96 2.68 1.17 4.70
C LEU A 96 1.52 1.97 5.29
N LEU A 97 0.71 1.38 6.18
CA LEU A 97 -0.32 2.12 6.92
C LEU A 97 0.32 3.17 7.85
N GLY A 98 1.39 2.78 8.56
CA GLY A 98 2.17 3.68 9.40
C GLY A 98 2.85 4.80 8.60
N ILE A 99 3.42 4.49 7.44
CA ILE A 99 4.01 5.47 6.53
C ILE A 99 2.96 6.46 6.05
N GLY A 100 1.79 5.99 5.59
CA GLY A 100 0.74 6.87 5.09
C GLY A 100 0.31 7.91 6.12
N ASP A 101 -0.35 7.48 7.18
CA ASP A 101 -0.98 8.38 8.14
C ASP A 101 -0.02 8.93 9.20
N GLY A 102 0.99 8.15 9.59
CA GLY A 102 1.94 8.52 10.64
C GLY A 102 3.11 9.37 10.17
N ALA A 103 3.56 9.24 8.91
CA ALA A 103 4.78 9.89 8.43
C ALA A 103 4.56 10.81 7.22
N LEU A 104 3.97 10.29 6.15
CA LEU A 104 3.81 10.97 4.87
C LEU A 104 2.78 12.09 4.96
N ARG A 105 1.60 11.85 5.56
CA ARG A 105 0.58 12.90 5.70
C ARG A 105 1.08 14.12 6.50
N PRO A 106 1.74 13.97 7.67
CA PRO A 106 2.34 15.10 8.35
C PRO A 106 3.46 15.80 7.54
N ALA A 107 4.24 15.05 6.78
CA ALA A 107 5.29 15.62 5.93
C ALA A 107 4.69 16.44 4.77
N LEU A 108 3.61 15.96 4.15
CA LEU A 108 2.88 16.70 3.13
C LEU A 108 2.28 17.99 3.67
N ARG A 109 1.69 17.96 4.88
CA ARG A 109 1.18 19.19 5.53
C ARG A 109 2.27 20.23 5.75
N ARG A 110 3.45 19.80 6.20
CA ARG A 110 4.61 20.68 6.36
C ARG A 110 5.10 21.24 5.03
N LEU A 111 5.14 20.43 3.98
CA LEU A 111 5.49 20.89 2.62
C LEU A 111 4.49 21.94 2.11
N VAL A 112 3.18 21.70 2.27
CA VAL A 112 2.14 22.66 1.88
C VAL A 112 2.24 23.98 2.65
N ALA A 113 2.70 23.93 3.91
CA ALA A 113 2.97 25.11 4.72
C ALA A 113 4.31 25.82 4.37
N GLY A 114 4.97 25.46 3.26
CA GLY A 114 6.23 26.08 2.81
C GLY A 114 7.50 25.45 3.35
N GLY A 115 7.41 24.29 4.02
CA GLY A 115 8.58 23.55 4.50
C GLY A 115 9.31 22.74 3.42
N ASP A 116 10.47 22.18 3.78
CA ASP A 116 11.25 21.31 2.89
C ASP A 116 10.50 20.01 2.52
N GLY A 117 10.45 19.70 1.23
CA GLY A 117 9.81 18.51 0.67
C GLY A 117 10.64 17.23 0.74
N THR A 118 11.90 17.28 1.19
CA THR A 118 12.80 16.11 1.27
C THR A 118 12.17 14.96 2.05
N VAL A 119 11.56 15.24 3.20
CA VAL A 119 10.93 14.23 4.06
C VAL A 119 9.70 13.61 3.37
N ALA A 120 8.84 14.43 2.76
CA ALA A 120 7.67 13.96 2.03
C ALA A 120 8.06 13.08 0.84
N ARG A 121 9.08 13.49 0.08
CA ARG A 121 9.63 12.72 -1.03
C ARG A 121 10.17 11.38 -0.58
N ARG A 122 10.97 11.36 0.50
CA ARG A 122 11.54 10.12 1.05
C ARG A 122 10.44 9.11 1.41
N TYR A 123 9.42 9.54 2.16
CA TYR A 123 8.33 8.63 2.56
C TYR A 123 7.46 8.19 1.39
N ALA A 124 7.20 9.05 0.40
CA ALA A 124 6.49 8.66 -0.81
C ALA A 124 7.25 7.59 -1.60
N VAL A 125 8.56 7.77 -1.77
CA VAL A 125 9.43 6.79 -2.45
C VAL A 125 9.52 5.48 -1.67
N ILE A 126 9.75 5.52 -0.34
CA ILE A 126 9.77 4.30 0.49
C ILE A 126 8.43 3.57 0.38
N GLY A 127 7.31 4.28 0.48
CA GLY A 127 5.98 3.70 0.33
C GLY A 127 5.79 3.03 -1.04
N PHE A 128 6.24 3.67 -2.12
CA PHE A 128 6.21 3.08 -3.45
C PHE A 128 7.10 1.84 -3.60
N LEU A 129 8.33 1.88 -3.09
CA LEU A 129 9.24 0.72 -3.15
C LEU A 129 8.69 -0.46 -2.36
N LEU A 130 8.09 -0.20 -1.19
CA LEU A 130 7.46 -1.23 -0.37
C LEU A 130 6.22 -1.83 -1.06
N THR A 131 5.40 -1.04 -1.76
CA THR A 131 4.27 -1.59 -2.52
C THR A 131 4.74 -2.44 -3.70
N VAL A 132 5.78 -2.01 -4.42
CA VAL A 132 6.39 -2.82 -5.49
C VAL A 132 6.96 -4.14 -4.94
N LEU A 133 7.67 -4.09 -3.81
CA LEU A 133 8.19 -5.28 -3.14
C LEU A 133 7.05 -6.22 -2.74
N ALA A 134 5.97 -5.71 -2.15
CA ALA A 134 4.81 -6.51 -1.77
C ALA A 134 4.16 -7.19 -2.99
N VAL A 135 4.05 -6.50 -4.12
CA VAL A 135 3.57 -7.09 -5.38
C VAL A 135 4.49 -8.22 -5.84
N GLY A 136 5.81 -7.99 -5.87
CA GLY A 136 6.78 -9.02 -6.28
C GLY A 136 6.74 -10.25 -5.38
N LEU A 137 6.63 -10.05 -4.06
CA LEU A 137 6.44 -11.14 -3.09
C LEU A 137 5.13 -11.90 -3.33
N MET A 138 4.02 -11.20 -3.57
CA MET A 138 2.74 -11.83 -3.88
C MET A 138 2.75 -12.61 -5.20
N THR A 139 3.46 -12.12 -6.21
CA THR A 139 3.71 -12.89 -7.44
C THR A 139 4.52 -14.16 -7.14
N ARG A 140 5.56 -14.08 -6.31
CA ARG A 140 6.35 -15.25 -5.89
C ARG A 140 5.51 -16.26 -5.10
N ALA A 141 4.56 -15.80 -4.28
CA ALA A 141 3.68 -16.64 -3.48
C ALA A 141 2.82 -17.60 -4.33
N LEU A 142 2.50 -17.23 -5.58
CA LEU A 142 1.77 -18.09 -6.52
C LEU A 142 2.53 -19.39 -6.83
N TYR A 143 3.86 -19.32 -6.82
CA TYR A 143 4.75 -20.45 -7.11
C TYR A 143 5.39 -21.03 -5.85
N ALA A 144 5.02 -20.53 -4.66
CA ALA A 144 5.64 -20.96 -3.41
C ALA A 144 5.09 -22.32 -2.98
N ARG A 145 6.01 -23.21 -2.60
CA ARG A 145 5.66 -24.51 -2.03
C ARG A 145 5.06 -24.32 -0.63
N SER A 146 4.06 -25.14 -0.33
CA SER A 146 3.44 -25.27 1.00
C SER A 146 4.39 -25.93 2.00
#